data_AF-T1CBY8-F1
#
_entry.id   AF-T1CBY8-F1
#
_cell.length_a   1.000
_cell.length_b   1.000
_cell.length_c   1.000
_cell.angle_alpha   90.00
_cell.angle_beta   90.00
_cell.angle_gamma   90.00
#
_symmetry.space_group_name_H-M   'P 1'
#
loop_
_entity.id
_entity.type
_entity.pdbx_description
1 polymer ?
#
loop_
_entity_poly.entity_id
_entity_poly.type
_entity_poly.pdbx_seq_one_letter_code
_entity_poly.pdbx_strand_id
1 'polypeptide(L)'
;METARPWIVTGKRVSLEILLESDAPFLFGVINDPEVHRYLSNPGRMMYEHEELDWVRSLGQKEVDSRHFAIMENSSQKIAGV
;
A
#
# COMPACT_ATOMS: atom_id res chain seq x y z
N MET A 1 17.19 11.03 -3.85
CA MET A 1 17.35 10.19 -5.06
C MET A 1 16.11 9.33 -5.13
N GLU A 2 15.28 9.48 -6.16
CA GLU A 2 14.16 8.55 -6.40
C GLU A 2 14.75 7.16 -6.63
N THR A 3 14.53 6.26 -5.68
CA THR A 3 14.80 4.84 -5.86
C THR A 3 13.81 4.31 -6.88
N ALA A 4 14.29 3.95 -8.07
CA ALA A 4 13.47 3.30 -9.08
C ALA A 4 12.86 2.02 -8.50
N ARG A 5 11.53 1.96 -8.44
CA ARG A 5 10.78 0.79 -7.97
C ARG A 5 10.83 -0.29 -9.04
N PRO A 6 11.19 -1.53 -8.70
CA PRO A 6 11.10 -2.61 -9.67
C PRO A 6 9.63 -2.97 -9.91
N TRP A 7 9.20 -2.94 -11.18
CA TRP A 7 7.89 -3.46 -11.59
C TRP A 7 7.87 -4.98 -11.44
N ILE A 8 6.91 -5.48 -10.66
CA ILE A 8 6.70 -6.92 -10.48
C ILE A 8 5.88 -7.45 -11.67
N VAL A 9 4.77 -6.77 -11.98
CA VAL A 9 3.87 -7.09 -13.12
C VAL A 9 3.31 -5.80 -13.70
N THR A 10 3.23 -5.69 -15.02
CA THR A 10 2.63 -4.55 -15.73
C THR A 10 1.36 -4.98 -16.45
N GLY A 11 0.27 -4.23 -16.24
CA GLY A 11 -0.98 -4.38 -16.98
C GLY A 11 -1.29 -3.17 -17.87
N LYS A 12 -2.46 -3.19 -18.52
CA LYS A 12 -2.89 -2.11 -19.43
C LYS A 12 -3.23 -0.80 -18.70
N ARG A 13 -3.79 -0.88 -17.49
CA ARG A 13 -4.25 0.28 -16.70
C ARG A 13 -3.45 0.49 -15.43
N VAL A 14 -3.04 -0.61 -14.81
CA VAL A 14 -2.30 -0.61 -13.54
C VAL A 14 -1.09 -1.50 -13.62
N SER A 15 -0.11 -1.23 -12.77
CA SER A 15 1.06 -2.07 -12.53
C SER A 15 1.14 -2.43 -11.05
N LEU A 16 1.73 -3.58 -10.76
CA LEU A 16 1.99 -4.04 -9.41
C LEU A 16 3.46 -3.79 -9.08
N GLU A 17 3.70 -3.07 -8.00
CA GLU A 17 5.02 -2.67 -7.53
C GLU A 17 5.25 -3.08 -6.08
N ILE A 18 6.51 -3.03 -5.64
CA ILE A 18 6.85 -3.22 -4.23
C ILE A 18 6.34 -2.02 -3.43
N LEU A 19 5.67 -2.29 -2.31
CA LEU A 19 5.35 -1.28 -1.30
C LEU A 19 6.61 -0.70 -0.69
N LEU A 20 6.73 0.62 -0.71
CA LEU A 20 7.80 1.33 -0.02
C LEU A 20 7.28 1.97 1.27
N GLU A 21 8.16 2.17 2.24
CA GLU A 21 7.84 2.95 3.46
C GLU A 21 7.26 4.33 3.13
N SER A 22 7.66 4.93 2.00
CA SER A 22 7.14 6.21 1.53
C SER A 22 5.65 6.18 1.16
N ASP A 23 5.07 5.00 0.95
CA ASP A 23 3.65 4.83 0.60
C ASP A 23 2.75 4.80 1.84
N ALA A 24 3.32 4.52 3.02
CA ALA A 24 2.56 4.37 4.27
C ALA A 24 1.68 5.59 4.60
N PRO A 25 2.10 6.86 4.43
CA PRO A 25 1.23 8.01 4.71
C PRO A 25 0.00 8.07 3.80
N PHE A 26 0.15 7.68 2.53
CA PHE A 26 -1.00 7.63 1.61
C PHE A 26 -1.95 6.51 2.00
N LEU A 27 -1.42 5.31 2.26
CA LEU A 27 -2.22 4.14 2.65
C LEU A 27 -2.96 4.40 3.96
N PHE A 28 -2.30 5.02 4.93
CA PHE A 28 -2.91 5.49 6.17
C PHE A 28 -4.12 6.40 5.91
N GLY A 29 -4.00 7.33 4.95
CA GLY A 29 -5.12 8.19 4.54
C GLY A 29 -6.27 7.39 3.92
N VAL A 30 -5.96 6.43 3.04
CA VAL A 30 -6.96 5.57 2.39
C VAL A 30 -7.69 4.69 3.39
N ILE A 31 -6.99 4.00 4.29
CA ILE A 31 -7.62 3.07 5.24
C ILE A 31 -8.47 3.79 6.29
N ASN A 32 -8.19 5.08 6.55
CA ASN A 32 -8.98 5.91 7.48
C ASN A 32 -10.05 6.74 6.78
N ASP A 33 -10.15 6.69 5.44
CA ASP A 33 -11.29 7.25 4.73
C ASP A 33 -12.56 6.46 5.13
N PRO A 34 -13.61 7.09 5.69
CA PRO A 34 -14.82 6.39 6.11
C PRO A 34 -15.48 5.55 5.00
N GLU A 35 -15.36 5.97 3.74
CA GLU A 35 -15.91 5.25 2.60
C GLU A 35 -15.17 3.96 2.28
N VAL A 36 -13.88 3.87 2.64
CA VAL A 36 -13.03 2.68 2.50
C VAL A 36 -13.05 1.85 3.78
N HIS A 37 -12.90 2.49 4.93
CA HIS A 37 -12.76 1.88 6.25
C HIS A 37 -13.91 0.91 6.57
N ARG A 38 -15.14 1.26 6.14
CA ARG A 38 -16.33 0.41 6.31
C ARG A 38 -16.25 -0.96 5.64
N TYR A 39 -15.34 -1.14 4.69
CA TYR A 39 -15.12 -2.41 3.97
C TYR A 39 -13.94 -3.22 4.54
N LEU A 40 -13.18 -2.66 5.47
CA LEU A 40 -12.06 -3.36 6.11
C LEU A 40 -12.57 -4.36 7.16
N SER A 41 -11.75 -5.36 7.47
CA SER A 41 -12.10 -6.45 8.39
C SER A 41 -12.43 -5.99 9.82
N ASN A 42 -12.03 -4.77 10.21
CA ASN A 42 -12.32 -4.21 11.52
C ASN A 42 -12.66 -2.70 11.44
N PRO A 43 -13.88 -2.36 11.00
CA PRO A 43 -14.29 -0.98 10.70
C PRO A 43 -14.53 -0.12 11.96
N GLY A 44 -14.37 -0.69 13.17
CA GLY A 44 -14.49 0.02 14.44
C GLY A 44 -13.16 0.41 15.07
N ARG A 45 -12.03 0.01 14.46
CA ARG A 45 -10.69 0.27 14.99
C ARG A 45 -10.10 1.51 14.32
N MET A 46 -9.73 2.50 15.12
CA MET A 46 -8.84 3.55 14.64
C MET A 46 -7.48 2.95 14.33
N MET A 47 -7.00 3.15 13.11
CA MET A 47 -5.66 2.78 12.69
C MET A 47 -4.77 4.01 12.91
N TYR A 48 -3.57 3.83 13.47
CA TYR A 48 -2.61 4.92 13.64
C TYR A 48 -1.52 4.89 12.55
N GLU A 49 -0.99 6.05 12.19
CA GLU A 49 0.03 6.17 11.14
C GLU A 49 1.29 5.34 11.43
N HIS A 50 1.71 5.27 12.70
CA HIS A 50 2.85 4.45 13.08
C HIS A 50 2.59 2.95 12.90
N GLU A 51 1.36 2.48 13.15
CA GLU A 51 1.00 1.08 12.93
C GLU A 51 1.03 0.70 11.45
N GLU A 52 0.60 1.62 10.57
CA GLU A 52 0.65 1.44 9.12
C GLU A 52 2.11 1.41 8.62
N LEU A 53 2.95 2.32 9.11
CA LEU A 53 4.37 2.34 8.80
C LEU A 53 5.08 1.06 9.26
N ASP A 54 4.78 0.59 10.47
CA ASP A 54 5.32 -0.65 11.01
C ASP A 54 4.84 -1.87 10.22
N TRP A 55 3.59 -1.88 9.77
CA TRP A 55 3.07 -2.90 8.87
C TRP A 55 3.84 -2.93 7.54
N VAL A 56 4.01 -1.79 6.85
CA VAL A 56 4.76 -1.72 5.58
C VAL A 56 6.20 -2.22 5.78
N ARG A 57 6.87 -1.81 6.86
CA ARG A 57 8.23 -2.27 7.20
C ARG A 57 8.30 -3.78 7.40
N SER A 58 7.27 -4.37 8.00
CA SER A 58 7.22 -5.81 8.27
C SER A 58 7.15 -6.65 6.99
N LEU A 59 6.56 -6.11 5.91
CA LEU A 59 6.42 -6.81 4.62
C LEU A 59 7.79 -7.14 3.99
N GLY A 60 8.82 -6.34 4.27
CA GLY A 60 10.17 -6.58 3.78
C GLY A 60 11.00 -7.55 4.64
N GLN A 61 10.54 -7.92 5.83
CA GLN A 61 11.39 -8.52 6.87
C GLN A 61 11.15 -10.02 7.15
N LYS A 62 10.22 -10.70 6.48
CA LYS A 62 9.98 -12.15 6.67
C LYS A 62 9.45 -12.84 5.42
N GLU A 63 9.56 -14.16 5.38
CA GLU A 63 8.66 -15.04 4.63
C GLU A 63 7.24 -14.82 5.16
N VAL A 64 6.59 -13.75 4.73
CA VAL A 64 5.16 -13.55 4.94
C VAL A 64 4.46 -14.37 3.84
N ASP A 65 3.61 -15.32 4.23
CA ASP A 65 2.85 -16.17 3.29
C ASP A 65 1.99 -15.35 2.31
N SER A 66 1.72 -14.09 2.63
CA SER A 66 1.02 -13.12 1.79
C SER A 66 1.97 -12.05 1.24
N ARG A 67 2.08 -11.99 -0.10
CA ARG A 67 2.75 -10.89 -0.81
C ARG A 67 1.75 -9.76 -1.07
N HIS A 68 2.08 -8.57 -0.59
CA HIS A 68 1.29 -7.36 -0.84
C HIS A 68 2.02 -6.49 -1.87
N PHE A 69 1.27 -5.84 -2.76
CA PHE A 69 1.83 -5.02 -3.84
C PHE A 69 1.14 -3.67 -3.88
N ALA A 70 1.89 -2.62 -4.13
CA ALA A 70 1.31 -1.33 -4.48
C ALA A 70 0.62 -1.45 -5.84
N ILE A 71 -0.66 -1.08 -5.92
CA ILE A 71 -1.39 -0.96 -7.18
C ILE A 71 -1.13 0.44 -7.71
N MET A 72 -0.36 0.56 -8.80
CA MET A 72 0.02 1.83 -9.40
C MET A 72 -0.83 2.11 -10.64
N GLU A 73 -1.46 3.27 -10.72
CA GLU A 73 -2.15 3.69 -11.94
C GLU A 73 -1.14 4.17 -12.99
N ASN A 74 -1.11 3.53 -14.15
CA ASN A 74 -0.08 3.79 -15.16
C ASN A 74 -0.13 5.23 -15.71
N SER A 75 -1.32 5.83 -15.81
CA SER A 75 -1.49 7.18 -16.37
C SER A 75 -1.00 8.28 -15.45
N SER A 76 -1.21 8.15 -14.14
CA SER A 76 -0.87 9.18 -13.16
C SER A 76 0.40 8.87 -12.37
N GLN A 77 0.90 7.63 -12.45
CA GLN A 77 1.99 7.12 -11.60
C GLN A 77 1.71 7.31 -10.11
N LYS A 78 0.43 7.27 -9.73
CA LYS A 78 -0.02 7.35 -8.34
C LYS A 78 -0.46 5.98 -7.85
N ILE A 79 -0.29 5.76 -6.56
CA ILE A 79 -0.78 4.57 -5.90
C ILE A 79 -2.32 4.67 -5.78
N ALA A 80 -3.00 3.60 -6.14
CA ALA A 80 -4.44 3.47 -6.05
C ALA A 80 -4.87 2.63 -4.85
N GLY A 81 -3.96 1.80 -4.32
CA GLY A 81 -4.21 0.92 -3.19
C GLY A 81 -3.13 -0.15 -3.03
N VAL A 82 -3.47 -1.18 -2.27
CA VAL A 82 -2.62 -2.34 -1.95
C VAL A 82 -3.33 -3.65 -2.25
#